data_AF-A0A376S9I9-F1
#
_entry.id   AF-A0A376S9I9-F1
#
_cell.length_a   1.000
_cell.length_b   1.000
_cell.length_c   1.000
_cell.angle_alpha   90.00
_cell.angle_beta   90.00
_cell.angle_gamma   90.00
#
_symmetry.space_group_name_H-M   'P 1'
#
loop_
_entity.id
_entity.type
_entity.pdbx_description
1 polymer ?
#
loop_
_entity_poly.entity_id
_entity_poly.type
_entity_poly.pdbx_seq_one_letter_code
_entity_poly.pdbx_strand_id
1 'polypeptide(L)' 'MRFRQLLPLFGALFALYIIWGSTYFVIRIGVESWPPLMMASVRFLAAGILLLAFCYCADTNSPRYVRCSMPR' A
#
# COMPACT_ATOMS: atom_id res chain seq x y z
N MET A 1 28.98 16.12 -1.91
CA MET A 1 28.00 15.15 -2.48
C MET A 1 27.16 14.36 -1.46
N ARG A 2 27.44 14.25 -0.13
CA ARG A 2 27.03 13.00 0.55
C ARG A 2 26.33 12.99 1.92
N PHE A 3 26.22 14.07 2.71
CA PHE A 3 25.65 13.96 4.08
C PHE A 3 24.17 14.37 4.20
N ARG A 4 23.73 15.41 3.48
CA ARG A 4 22.33 15.89 3.50
C ARG A 4 21.31 14.86 2.99
N GLN A 5 21.75 13.89 2.19
CA GLN A 5 20.93 12.80 1.66
C GLN A 5 20.89 11.58 2.60
N LEU A 6 21.83 11.47 3.56
CA LEU A 6 21.83 10.36 4.52
C LEU A 6 20.71 10.50 5.54
N LEU A 7 20.40 11.72 5.98
CA LEU A 7 19.31 11.98 6.94
C LEU A 7 17.94 11.46 6.46
N PRO A 8 17.46 11.80 5.25
CA PRO A 8 16.21 11.24 4.75
C PRO A 8 16.33 9.74 4.44
N LEU A 9 17.52 9.24 4.09
CA LEU A 9 17.73 7.81 3.84
C LEU A 9 17.53 6.98 5.13
N PHE A 10 18.12 7.41 6.25
CA PHE A 10 17.93 6.76 7.54
C PHE A 10 16.48 6.86 8.01
N GLY A 11 15.81 8.00 7.81
CA GLY A 11 14.38 8.14 8.10
C GLY A 11 13.51 7.21 7.26
N ALA A 12 13.78 7.11 5.96
CA ALA A 12 13.07 6.21 5.05
C ALA A 12 13.31 4.74 5.41
N LEU A 13 14.54 4.36 5.75
CA LEU A 13 14.88 3.00 6.18
C LEU A 13 14.21 2.67 7.52
N PHE A 14 14.22 3.59 8.48
CA PHE A 14 13.55 3.39 9.76
C PHE A 14 12.04 3.16 9.59
N ALA A 15 11.39 4.02 8.81
CA ALA A 15 9.97 3.86 8.49
C ALA A 15 9.70 2.54 7.76
N LEU A 16 10.55 2.18 6.78
CA LEU A 16 10.46 0.92 6.07
C LEU A 16 10.55 -0.26 7.04
N TYR A 17 11.59 -0.32 7.90
CA TYR A 17 11.78 -1.43 8.85
C TYR A 17 10.59 -1.60 9.80
N ILE A 18 10.01 -0.50 10.28
CA ILE A 18 8.84 -0.55 11.17
C ILE A 18 7.60 -1.05 10.41
N ILE A 19 7.28 -0.47 9.26
CA ILE A 19 6.06 -0.78 8.50
C ILE A 19 6.12 -2.19 7.89
N TRP A 20 7.26 -2.55 7.29
CA TRP A 20 7.46 -3.88 6.74
C TRP A 20 7.64 -4.94 7.82
N GLY A 21 8.36 -4.63 8.90
CA GLY A 21 8.55 -5.55 10.03
C GLY A 21 7.25 -5.89 10.74
N SER A 22 6.39 -4.89 11.01
CA SER A 22 5.08 -5.11 11.65
C SER A 22 4.14 -5.97 10.80
N THR A 23 4.13 -5.79 9.48
CA THR A 23 3.33 -6.64 8.59
C THR A 23 3.84 -8.09 8.53
N TYR A 24 5.16 -8.31 8.51
CA TYR A 24 5.72 -9.67 8.61
C TYR A 24 5.42 -10.34 9.94
N PHE A 25 5.48 -9.59 11.03
CA PHE A 25 5.15 -10.09 12.37
C PHE A 25 3.70 -10.58 12.43
N VAL A 26 2.76 -9.76 11.92
CA VAL A 26 1.33 -10.13 11.83
C VAL A 26 1.13 -11.36 10.95
N ILE A 27 1.81 -11.46 9.81
CA ILE A 27 1.68 -12.64 8.92
C ILE A 27 2.25 -13.89 9.60
N ARG A 28 3.38 -13.79 10.31
CA ARG A 28 3.98 -14.93 11.03
C ARG A 28 3.05 -15.47 12.11
N ILE A 29 2.44 -14.60 12.89
CA ILE A 29 1.42 -14.98 13.89
C ILE A 29 0.17 -15.51 13.21
N GLY A 30 -0.28 -14.84 12.14
CA GLY A 30 -1.49 -15.18 11.43
C GLY A 30 -1.43 -16.56 10.78
N VAL A 31 -0.29 -16.94 10.19
CA VAL A 31 -0.10 -18.24 9.51
C VAL A 31 -0.12 -19.41 10.48
N GLU A 32 0.21 -19.20 11.76
CA GLU A 32 0.13 -20.24 12.79
C GLU A 32 -1.32 -20.66 13.09
N SER A 33 -2.28 -19.78 12.80
CA SER A 33 -3.70 -19.99 13.08
C SER A 33 -4.59 -20.07 11.82
N TRP A 34 -4.20 -19.41 10.72
CA TRP A 34 -5.02 -19.23 9.51
C TRP A 34 -4.23 -19.64 8.25
N PRO A 35 -4.88 -20.27 7.25
CA PRO A 35 -4.21 -20.71 6.02
C PRO A 35 -3.61 -19.52 5.25
N PRO A 36 -2.41 -19.68 4.65
CA PRO A 36 -1.65 -18.58 4.04
C PRO A 36 -2.40 -17.87 2.90
N LEU A 37 -3.32 -18.58 2.23
CA LEU A 37 -4.18 -18.02 1.18
C LEU A 37 -5.11 -16.92 1.72
N MET A 38 -5.64 -17.07 2.94
CA MET A 38 -6.50 -16.05 3.55
C MET A 38 -5.70 -14.80 3.92
N MET A 39 -4.49 -14.95 4.46
CA MET A 39 -3.61 -13.82 4.78
C MET A 39 -3.22 -13.02 3.52
N ALA A 40 -2.94 -13.71 2.41
CA ALA A 40 -2.71 -13.05 1.12
C ALA A 40 -3.96 -12.31 0.63
N SER A 41 -5.12 -12.96 0.71
CA SER A 41 -6.41 -12.39 0.25
C SER A 41 -6.79 -11.12 1.04
N VAL A 42 -6.63 -11.12 2.36
CA VAL A 42 -6.92 -9.95 3.20
C VAL A 42 -6.05 -8.75 2.83
N ARG A 43 -4.76 -8.96 2.55
CA ARG A 43 -3.84 -7.90 2.13
C ARG A 43 -4.25 -7.28 0.78
N PHE A 44 -4.58 -8.12 -0.20
CA PHE A 44 -5.04 -7.63 -1.51
C PHE A 44 -6.41 -6.96 -1.43
N LEU A 45 -7.32 -7.50 -0.61
CA LEU A 45 -8.62 -6.89 -0.35
C LEU A 45 -8.47 -5.52 0.31
N ALA A 46 -7.60 -5.38 1.32
CA ALA A 46 -7.31 -4.11 1.96
C ALA A 46 -6.73 -3.08 0.96
N ALA A 47 -5.79 -3.50 0.09
CA ALA A 47 -5.25 -2.64 -0.96
C ALA A 47 -6.32 -2.20 -1.98
N GLY A 48 -7.21 -3.11 -2.39
CA GLY A 48 -8.32 -2.82 -3.28
C GLY A 48 -9.33 -1.85 -2.67
N ILE A 49 -9.69 -2.04 -1.39
CA ILE A 49 -10.58 -1.12 -0.65
C ILE A 49 -9.94 0.26 -0.52
N LEU A 50 -8.65 0.34 -0.19
CA LEU A 50 -7.93 1.61 -0.12
C LEU A 50 -7.91 2.33 -1.47
N LEU A 51 -7.70 1.59 -2.56
CA LEU A 51 -7.73 2.16 -3.91
C LEU A 51 -9.14 2.65 -4.29
N LEU A 52 -10.18 1.86 -4.01
CA LEU A 52 -11.57 2.25 -4.25
C LEU A 52 -11.97 3.46 -3.42
N ALA A 53 -11.60 3.50 -2.14
CA ALA A 53 -11.84 4.64 -1.27
C ALA A 53 -11.09 5.89 -1.76
N PHE A 54 -9.85 5.72 -2.23
CA PHE A 54 -9.09 6.80 -2.84
C PHE A 54 -9.76 7.32 -4.12
N CYS A 55 -10.18 6.43 -5.02
CA CYS A 55 -10.92 6.80 -6.22
C CYS A 55 -12.22 7.53 -5.87
N TYR A 56 -12.99 7.03 -4.91
CA TYR A 56 -14.22 7.66 -4.45
C TYR A 56 -13.97 9.07 -3.88
N CYS A 57 -12.94 9.23 -3.04
CA CYS A 57 -12.55 10.53 -2.51
C CYS A 57 -12.00 11.47 -3.60
N ALA A 58 -11.26 10.95 -4.58
CA ALA A 58 -10.65 11.70 -5.67
C ALA A 58 -11.65 12.09 -6.77
N ASP A 59 -12.74 11.32 -6.93
CA ASP A 59 -13.80 11.55 -7.91
C ASP A 59 -14.43 12.94 -7.76
N THR A 60 -14.55 13.41 -6.52
CA THR A 60 -15.05 14.74 -6.17
C THR A 60 -14.21 15.91 -6.76
N ASN A 61 -13.04 15.65 -7.38
CA ASN A 61 -12.13 16.71 -7.86
C ASN A 61 -11.48 16.46 -9.25
N SER A 62 -11.97 15.53 -10.09
CA SER A 62 -11.38 15.38 -11.44
C SER A 62 -12.32 14.85 -12.53
N PRO A 63 -12.81 15.70 -13.46
CA PRO A 63 -13.62 15.28 -14.61
C PRO A 63 -12.79 14.67 -15.78
N ARG A 64 -11.58 14.16 -15.53
CA ARG A 64 -10.60 13.81 -16.59
C ARG A 64 -10.48 12.32 -16.93
N TYR A 65 -11.03 11.41 -16.14
CA TYR A 65 -10.86 9.96 -16.35
C TYR A 65 -11.82 9.37 -17.41
N VAL A 66 -12.91 10.05 -17.77
CA VAL A 66 -13.95 9.52 -18.70
C VAL A 66 -13.60 9.72 -20.19
N ARG A 67 -12.53 10.46 -20.53
CA ARG A 67 -12.24 10.83 -21.93
C ARG A 67 -11.26 9.90 -22.66
N CYS A 68 -10.60 8.97 -21.97
CA CYS A 68 -9.60 8.08 -22.55
C CYS A 68 -10.06 6.61 -22.60
N SER A 69 -11.22 6.34 -23.20
CA SER A 69 -11.69 4.96 -23.44
C SER A 69 -12.48 4.78 -24.74
N MET A 70 -12.51 5.78 -25.62
CA MET A 70 -13.17 5.65 -26.93
C MET A 70 -12.12 5.66 -28.06
N PRO A 71 -11.58 4.50 -28.46
CA PRO A 71 -10.97 4.38 -29.78
C PRO A 71 -12.09 4.44 -30.82
N ARG A 72 -12.02 5.42 -31.73
CA ARG A 72 -12.75 5.43 -33.00
C ARG A 72 -12.21 4.33 -33.90
#